data_AF-A0A0E2NAP0-F1
#
_entry.id   AF-A0A0E2NAP0-F1
#
_cell.length_a   1.000
_cell.length_b   1.000
_cell.length_c   1.000
_cell.angle_alpha   90.00
_cell.angle_beta   90.00
_cell.angle_gamma   90.00
#
_symmetry.space_group_name_H-M   'P 1'
#
loop_
_entity.id
_entity.type
_entity.pdbx_description
1 polymer ?
#
loop_
_entity_poly.entity_id
_entity_poly.type
_entity_poly.pdbx_seq_one_letter_code
_entity_poly.pdbx_strand_id
1 'polypeptide(L)'
;MPSSKSVALNAKVITEGLAFGESPRWHDGRLWLCNWGTGEIVAVDEDGGNQVMLTVPAILPYSIDWLPDGRLLIVSGRDGLLLRQEADGTLATHADLRSLSTARGTRSSSTGAATSMSMAAGRRLHRASISGPAPSC
;
A
#
# COMPACT_ATOMS: atom_id res chain seq x y z
N MET A 1 -33.88 23.25 9.29
CA MET A 1 -32.43 23.19 9.57
C MET A 1 -31.70 23.30 8.23
N PRO A 2 -30.81 24.27 8.00
CA PRO A 2 -30.08 24.31 6.74
C PRO A 2 -29.14 23.10 6.69
N SER A 3 -29.26 22.30 5.65
CA SER A 3 -28.38 21.17 5.37
C SER A 3 -26.97 21.69 5.09
N SER A 4 -25.99 21.21 5.86
CA SER A 4 -24.58 21.56 5.65
C SER A 4 -24.14 21.05 4.28
N LYS A 5 -23.83 21.96 3.35
CA LYS A 5 -23.21 21.60 2.08
C LYS A 5 -21.83 21.00 2.37
N SER A 6 -21.60 19.79 1.88
CA SER A 6 -20.27 19.18 1.83
C SER A 6 -19.33 20.07 1.02
N VAL A 7 -18.22 20.49 1.61
CA VAL A 7 -17.16 21.18 0.90
C VAL A 7 -16.39 20.10 0.15
N ALA A 8 -16.47 20.12 -1.18
CA ALA A 8 -15.64 19.23 -2.00
C ALA A 8 -14.16 19.57 -1.73
N LEU A 9 -13.43 18.58 -1.21
CA LEU A 9 -11.98 18.68 -1.05
C LEU A 9 -11.35 18.57 -2.44
N ASN A 10 -10.63 19.62 -2.86
CA ASN A 10 -9.79 19.55 -4.05
C ASN A 10 -8.54 18.74 -3.72
N ALA A 11 -8.42 17.54 -4.28
CA ALA A 11 -7.23 16.71 -4.15
C ALA A 11 -6.20 17.08 -5.22
N LYS A 12 -4.94 17.25 -4.83
CA LYS A 12 -3.78 17.40 -5.74
C LYS A 12 -3.05 16.06 -5.81
N VAL A 13 -2.69 15.63 -7.02
CA VAL A 13 -1.78 14.49 -7.20
C VAL A 13 -0.35 14.97 -6.93
N ILE A 14 0.34 14.33 -6.00
CA ILE A 14 1.74 14.62 -5.65
C ILE A 14 2.71 13.52 -6.12
N THR A 15 2.21 12.34 -6.48
CA THR A 15 3.07 11.28 -7.03
C THR A 15 2.25 10.31 -7.86
N GLU A 16 2.89 9.72 -8.85
CA GLU A 16 2.32 8.73 -9.77
C GLU A 16 3.36 7.63 -10.05
N GLY A 17 2.99 6.62 -10.82
CA GLY A 17 3.93 5.57 -11.26
C GLY A 17 4.30 4.55 -10.17
N LEU A 18 3.61 4.56 -9.03
CA LEU A 18 3.74 3.51 -8.02
C LEU A 18 3.13 2.21 -8.55
N ALA A 19 3.81 1.08 -8.31
CA ALA A 19 3.26 -0.22 -8.65
C ALA A 19 2.07 -0.54 -7.74
N PHE A 20 2.25 -0.37 -6.43
CA PHE A 20 1.18 -0.47 -5.44
C PHE A 20 1.58 0.31 -4.17
N GLY A 21 1.15 1.57 -4.08
CA GLY A 21 1.54 2.50 -3.00
C GLY A 21 0.72 2.32 -1.74
N GLU A 22 1.30 1.70 -0.72
CA GLU A 22 0.63 1.29 0.52
C GLU A 22 1.24 1.93 1.77
N SER A 23 0.51 1.80 2.88
CA SER A 23 0.97 2.23 4.21
C SER A 23 1.53 3.66 4.28
N PRO A 24 0.80 4.68 3.79
CA PRO A 24 1.28 6.06 3.81
C PRO A 24 1.51 6.55 5.25
N ARG A 25 2.63 7.25 5.48
CA ARG A 25 3.00 7.88 6.76
C ARG A 25 3.65 9.23 6.51
N TRP A 26 3.24 10.25 7.25
CA TRP A 26 3.95 11.52 7.27
C TRP A 26 5.10 11.45 8.27
N HIS A 27 6.29 11.82 7.83
CA HIS A 27 7.48 11.89 8.66
C HIS A 27 8.48 12.90 8.08
N ASP A 28 9.00 13.79 8.92
CA ASP A 28 9.98 14.82 8.56
C ASP A 28 9.61 15.62 7.30
N GLY A 29 8.36 16.09 7.24
CA GLY A 29 7.86 16.92 6.14
C GLY A 29 7.66 16.19 4.81
N ARG A 30 7.74 14.85 4.80
CA ARG A 30 7.58 14.03 3.60
C ARG A 30 6.52 12.96 3.82
N LEU A 31 5.84 12.60 2.75
CA LEU A 31 4.95 11.44 2.70
C LEU A 31 5.77 10.20 2.34
N TRP A 32 5.91 9.29 3.28
CA TRP A 32 6.55 7.99 3.08
C TRP A 32 5.50 6.94 2.72
N LEU A 33 5.85 6.04 1.79
CA LEU A 33 4.98 4.97 1.32
C LEU A 33 5.77 3.71 0.98
N CYS A 34 5.10 2.57 1.09
CA CYS A 34 5.61 1.27 0.70
C CYS A 34 5.15 0.97 -0.74
N ASN A 35 6.05 1.01 -1.71
CA ASN A 35 5.76 0.64 -3.09
C ASN A 35 5.90 -0.87 -3.27
N TRP A 36 4.85 -1.59 -2.91
CA TRP A 36 4.84 -3.04 -2.76
C TRP A 36 5.33 -3.81 -4.00
N GLY A 37 4.98 -3.35 -5.20
CA GLY A 37 5.38 -4.05 -6.43
C GLY A 37 6.88 -3.97 -6.75
N THR A 38 7.63 -3.06 -6.12
CA THR A 38 9.06 -2.86 -6.36
C THR A 38 9.93 -3.19 -5.14
N GLY A 39 9.34 -3.40 -3.96
CA GLY A 39 10.11 -3.59 -2.73
C GLY A 39 10.72 -2.29 -2.21
N GLU A 40 10.28 -1.13 -2.71
CA GLU A 40 10.84 0.17 -2.35
C GLU A 40 10.01 0.82 -1.24
N ILE A 41 10.71 1.53 -0.36
CA ILE A 41 10.14 2.54 0.52
C ILE A 41 10.52 3.89 -0.09
N VAL A 42 9.50 4.69 -0.42
CA VAL A 42 9.66 5.95 -1.15
C VAL A 42 9.20 7.09 -0.25
N ALA A 43 9.97 8.17 -0.22
CA ALA A 43 9.56 9.43 0.42
C ALA A 43 9.28 10.49 -0.64
N VAL A 44 8.12 11.12 -0.56
CA VAL A 44 7.60 12.11 -1.50
C VAL A 44 7.46 13.45 -0.78
N ASP A 45 7.96 14.53 -1.37
CA ASP A 45 7.74 15.89 -0.87
C ASP A 45 6.41 16.48 -1.38
N GLU A 46 6.03 17.67 -0.88
CA GLU A 46 4.76 18.34 -1.22
C GLU A 46 4.68 18.84 -2.68
N ASP A 47 5.84 19.01 -3.31
CA ASP A 47 5.98 19.44 -4.71
C ASP A 47 5.95 18.25 -5.68
N GLY A 48 6.06 17.04 -5.13
CA GLY A 48 5.97 15.76 -5.82
C GLY A 48 7.30 15.13 -6.21
N GLY A 49 8.42 15.72 -5.76
CA GLY A 49 9.73 15.07 -5.80
C GLY A 49 9.71 13.80 -4.93
N ASN A 50 10.26 12.72 -5.46
CA ASN A 50 10.31 11.44 -4.76
C ASN A 50 11.72 10.86 -4.71
N GLN A 51 11.98 10.03 -3.70
CA GLN A 51 13.26 9.37 -3.49
C GLN A 51 13.04 7.98 -2.90
N VAL A 52 13.74 6.98 -3.43
CA VAL A 52 13.83 5.66 -2.80
C VAL A 52 14.74 5.77 -1.58
N MET A 53 14.18 5.55 -0.40
CA MET A 53 14.89 5.65 0.89
C MET A 53 15.51 4.32 1.29
N LEU A 54 14.86 3.21 0.94
CA LEU A 54 15.31 1.86 1.23
C LEU A 54 14.65 0.89 0.26
N THR A 55 15.39 -0.09 -0.24
CA THR A 55 14.83 -1.28 -0.90
C THR A 55 14.85 -2.41 0.11
N VAL A 56 13.67 -2.94 0.45
CA VAL A 56 13.55 -4.00 1.44
C VAL A 56 13.67 -5.36 0.77
N PRO A 57 14.34 -6.34 1.40
CA PRO A 57 14.37 -7.72 0.91
C PRO A 57 13.05 -8.48 1.18
N ALA A 58 12.02 -7.80 1.68
CA ALA A 58 10.79 -8.41 2.16
C ALA A 58 9.79 -8.70 1.01
N ILE A 59 9.13 -9.85 1.09
CA ILE A 59 7.99 -10.18 0.24
C ILE A 59 6.72 -9.65 0.90
N LEU A 60 5.81 -9.12 0.10
CA LEU A 60 4.52 -8.59 0.55
C LEU A 60 3.78 -9.49 1.54
N PRO A 61 3.12 -8.90 2.56
CA PRO A 61 3.03 -7.46 2.83
C PRO A 61 4.21 -6.93 3.67
N TYR A 62 4.55 -5.65 3.49
CA TYR A 62 5.42 -4.92 4.40
C TYR A 62 4.89 -3.51 4.70
N SER A 63 5.24 -2.97 5.85
CA SER A 63 4.89 -1.62 6.28
C SER A 63 6.02 -1.01 7.10
N ILE A 64 5.94 0.30 7.36
CA ILE A 64 6.98 1.05 8.08
C ILE A 64 6.42 1.85 9.25
N ASP A 65 7.30 2.11 10.20
CA ASP A 65 7.13 3.10 11.26
C ASP A 65 8.52 3.53 11.78
N TRP A 66 8.59 4.38 12.80
CA TRP A 66 9.84 4.82 13.39
C TRP A 66 9.89 4.50 14.88
N LEU A 67 11.08 4.16 15.37
CA LEU A 67 11.37 4.18 16.79
C LEU A 67 11.40 5.61 17.33
N PRO A 68 11.25 5.81 18.65
CA PRO A 68 11.38 7.13 19.27
C PRO A 68 12.73 7.81 19.04
N ASP A 69 13.78 7.04 18.74
CA ASP A 69 15.12 7.55 18.40
C ASP A 69 15.30 7.87 16.92
N GLY A 70 14.24 7.80 16.12
CA GLY A 70 14.22 8.13 14.70
C GLY A 70 14.66 6.99 13.77
N ARG A 71 15.03 5.81 14.28
CA ARG A 71 15.39 4.68 13.43
C ARG A 71 14.16 4.08 12.76
N LEU A 72 14.26 3.80 11.46
CA LEU A 72 13.20 3.20 10.67
C LEU A 72 12.95 1.74 11.10
N LEU A 73 11.69 1.38 11.30
CA LEU A 73 11.21 0.02 11.46
C LEU A 73 10.49 -0.44 10.20
N ILE A 74 10.68 -1.72 9.88
CA ILE A 74 10.04 -2.38 8.74
C ILE A 74 9.41 -3.67 9.24
N VAL A 75 8.11 -3.82 9.07
CA VAL A 75 7.43 -5.11 9.26
C VAL A 75 7.65 -5.94 8.00
N SER A 76 8.40 -7.04 8.08
CA SER A 76 8.41 -8.08 7.04
C SER A 76 7.33 -9.10 7.35
N GLY A 77 6.15 -8.91 6.77
CA GLY A 77 4.97 -9.71 7.12
C GLY A 77 5.13 -11.19 6.80
N ARG A 78 5.78 -11.52 5.68
CA ARG A 78 5.95 -12.92 5.24
C ARG A 78 7.07 -13.65 5.97
N ASP A 79 8.08 -12.93 6.42
CA ASP A 79 9.16 -13.49 7.25
C ASP A 79 8.78 -13.56 8.73
N GLY A 80 7.73 -12.82 9.14
CA GLY A 80 7.33 -12.70 10.53
C GLY A 80 8.38 -11.95 11.37
N LEU A 81 9.10 -11.01 10.76
CA LEU A 81 10.16 -10.25 11.40
C LEU A 81 9.80 -8.76 11.46
N LEU A 82 10.16 -8.13 12.57
CA LEU A 82 10.28 -6.68 12.65
C LEU A 82 11.75 -6.33 12.49
N LEU A 83 12.07 -5.65 11.40
CA LEU A 83 13.42 -5.21 11.07
C LEU A 83 13.58 -3.75 11.47
N ARG A 84 14.82 -3.35 11.74
CA ARG A 84 15.19 -1.99 12.04
C ARG A 84 16.40 -1.60 11.21
N GLN A 85 16.36 -0.41 10.63
CA GLN A 85 17.50 0.17 9.96
C GLN A 85 18.49 0.74 10.99
N GLU A 86 19.74 0.32 10.89
CA GLU A 86 20.85 0.88 11.64
C GLU A 86 21.37 2.17 11.02
N ALA A 87 22.18 2.92 11.75
CA ALA A 87 22.77 4.17 11.28
C ALA A 87 23.67 4.00 10.05
N ASP A 88 24.25 2.81 9.86
CA ASP A 88 25.04 2.45 8.67
C ASP A 88 24.17 1.98 7.49
N GLY A 89 22.84 2.02 7.64
CA GLY A 89 21.87 1.61 6.63
C GLY A 89 21.55 0.11 6.61
N THR A 90 22.25 -0.71 7.40
CA THR A 90 21.99 -2.15 7.47
C THR A 90 20.66 -2.47 8.17
N LEU A 91 20.09 -3.64 7.87
CA LEU A 91 18.86 -4.10 8.52
C LEU A 91 19.19 -5.14 9.60
N ALA A 92 18.83 -4.83 10.84
CA ALA A 92 18.92 -5.73 11.98
C ALA A 92 17.54 -6.23 12.40
N THR A 93 17.46 -7.45 12.93
CA THR A 93 16.20 -7.94 13.54
C THR A 93 15.97 -7.19 14.85
N HIS A 94 14.87 -6.46 14.93
CA HIS A 94 14.41 -5.83 16.15
C HIS A 94 13.55 -6.79 16.98
N ALA A 95 12.65 -7.53 16.34
CA ALA A 95 11.86 -8.56 16.98
C ALA A 95 11.52 -9.71 16.03
N ASP A 96 11.40 -10.92 16.60
CA ASP A 96 10.94 -12.12 15.92
C ASP A 96 9.50 -12.42 16.34
N LEU A 97 8.57 -12.32 15.39
CA LEU A 97 7.13 -12.49 15.61
C LEU A 97 6.63 -13.85 15.09
N ARG A 98 7.51 -14.72 14.60
CA ARG A 98 7.14 -16.00 13.99
C ARG A 98 6.39 -16.93 14.95
N SER A 99 6.65 -16.82 16.26
CA SER A 99 5.94 -17.59 17.28
C SER A 99 4.51 -17.11 17.54
N LEU A 100 4.20 -15.86 17.18
CA LEU A 100 2.90 -15.22 17.41
C LEU A 100 1.93 -15.44 16.25
N SER A 101 2.42 -15.89 15.09
CA SER A 101 1.60 -16.18 13.91
C SER A 101 1.65 -17.67 13.57
N THR A 102 0.49 -18.33 13.60
CA THR A 102 0.36 -19.73 13.16
C THR A 102 0.28 -19.86 11.64
N ALA A 103 0.02 -18.75 10.94
CA ALA A 103 0.08 -18.67 9.49
C ALA A 103 1.55 -18.62 9.04
N ARG A 104 2.25 -19.75 9.13
CA ARG A 104 3.36 -19.99 8.20
C ARG A 104 2.73 -19.91 6.83
N GLY A 105 3.00 -18.84 6.08
CA GLY A 105 2.74 -18.80 4.65
C GLY A 105 3.23 -20.13 4.11
N THR A 106 2.32 -20.99 3.67
CA THR A 106 2.68 -22.30 3.14
C THR A 106 3.73 -22.02 2.08
N ARG A 107 4.94 -22.53 2.25
CA ARG A 107 5.85 -22.71 1.13
C ARG A 107 5.16 -23.73 0.24
N SER A 108 4.24 -23.27 -0.60
CA SER A 108 3.88 -24.00 -1.80
C SER A 108 5.16 -24.02 -2.61
N SER A 109 5.94 -25.09 -2.47
CA SER A 109 6.77 -25.57 -3.56
C SER A 109 5.82 -25.88 -4.71
N SER A 110 5.43 -24.85 -5.46
CA SER A 110 4.64 -25.02 -6.67
C SER A 110 5.60 -25.46 -7.75
N THR A 111 5.70 -26.78 -7.94
CA THR A 111 5.58 -27.27 -9.32
C THR A 111 4.20 -26.81 -9.78
N GLY A 112 4.19 -25.81 -10.67
CA GLY A 112 3.06 -25.24 -11.41
C GLY A 112 1.63 -25.42 -10.87
N ALA A 113 1.06 -24.35 -10.31
CA ALA A 113 -0.31 -23.91 -10.57
C ALA A 113 -0.55 -22.55 -9.89
N ALA A 114 -0.58 -21.48 -10.68
CA ALA A 114 -0.99 -20.16 -10.22
C ALA A 114 -2.47 -20.21 -9.81
N THR A 115 -2.77 -20.00 -8.53
CA THR A 115 -4.13 -19.65 -8.11
C THR A 115 -4.18 -18.15 -7.93
N SER A 116 -4.79 -17.51 -8.93
CA SER A 116 -5.10 -16.09 -8.98
C SER A 116 -6.14 -15.75 -7.90
N MET A 117 -5.83 -14.81 -7.01
CA MET A 117 -6.88 -14.11 -6.24
C MET A 117 -7.46 -13.03 -7.13
N SER A 118 -8.59 -13.33 -7.77
CA SER A 118 -9.42 -12.33 -8.45
C SER A 118 -10.22 -11.56 -7.40
N MET A 119 -9.92 -10.26 -7.22
CA MET A 119 -10.93 -9.34 -6.71
C MET A 119 -11.82 -8.94 -7.89
N ALA A 120 -13.09 -9.37 -7.83
CA ALA A 120 -14.09 -9.01 -8.82
C ALA A 120 -14.33 -7.49 -8.77
N ALA A 121 -14.03 -6.84 -9.91
CA ALA A 121 -14.26 -5.44 -10.18
C ALA A 121 -15.75 -5.06 -10.07
N GLY A 122 -15.97 -3.83 -9.61
CA GLY A 122 -17.28 -3.23 -9.37
C GLY A 122 -18.25 -3.30 -10.54
N ARG A 123 -19.54 -3.42 -10.19
CA ARG A 123 -20.68 -3.35 -11.11
C ARG A 123 -20.66 -2.04 -11.90
N ARG A 124 -20.58 -2.18 -13.21
CA ARG A 124 -20.83 -1.11 -14.19
C ARG A 124 -22.34 -0.87 -14.25
N LEU A 125 -22.82 0.28 -13.81
CA LEU A 125 -24.21 0.71 -14.06
C LEU A 125 -24.31 1.17 -15.51
N HIS A 126 -24.95 0.37 -16.37
CA HIS A 126 -25.41 0.82 -17.67
C HIS A 126 -26.74 1.56 -17.51
N ARG A 127 -26.76 2.79 -18.02
CA ARG A 127 -27.93 3.63 -18.24
C ARG A 127 -28.95 2.88 -19.11
N ALA A 128 -30.11 2.58 -18.56
CA ALA A 128 -31.26 2.08 -19.31
C ALA A 128 -31.89 3.25 -20.09
N SER A 129 -31.82 3.20 -21.41
CA SER A 129 -32.69 3.99 -22.29
C SER A 129 -33.98 3.22 -22.50
N ILE A 130 -35.11 3.80 -22.10
CA ILE A 130 -36.44 3.23 -22.29
C ILE A 130 -37.01 3.85 -23.57
N SER A 131 -37.02 3.09 -24.66
CA SER A 131 -37.81 3.44 -25.86
C SER A 131 -39.19 2.79 -25.73
N GLY A 132 -40.21 3.60 -25.44
CA GLY A 132 -41.61 3.18 -25.55
C GLY A 132 -42.13 3.39 -26.98
N PRO A 133 -43.05 2.54 -27.49
CA PRO A 133 -43.68 2.76 -28.78
C PRO A 133 -44.72 3.88 -28.71
N ALA A 134 -44.82 4.67 -29.78
CA ALA A 134 -45.84 5.70 -29.95
C ALA A 134 -47.23 5.07 -30.22
N PRO A 135 -48.32 5.63 -29.67
CA PRO A 135 -49.67 5.27 -30.10
C PRO A 135 -50.05 5.97 -31.40
N SER A 136 -50.76 5.24 -32.25
CA SER A 136 -51.30 5.66 -33.54
C SER A 136 -52.58 6.49 -33.36
N CYS A 137 -52.64 7.64 -34.01
CA CYS A 137 -53.76 8.17 -34.81
C CYS A 137 -53.36 9.53 -35.41
#